data_AF-A0A1I2NN52-F1
#
_entry.id   AF-A0A1I2NN52-F1
#
_cell.length_a   1.000
_cell.length_b   1.000
_cell.length_c   1.000
_cell.angle_alpha   90.00
_cell.angle_beta   90.00
_cell.angle_gamma   90.00
#
_symmetry.space_group_name_H-M   'P 1'
#
loop_
_entity.id
_entity.type
_entity.pdbx_description
1 polymer ?
#
loop_
_entity_poly.entity_id
_entity_poly.type
_entity_poly.pdbx_seq_one_letter_code
_entity_poly.pdbx_strand_id
1 'polypeptide(L)'
;MKWTNQPESVLLQRSFLFGITGIVLGTISLLNSHFIFYQAPMGPLNGVAILLQLIGLSLAVLVLRKRKISTETVEKAKVMTLILAVSLLFFILSI
;
A
#
# COMPACT_ATOMS: atom_id res chain seq x y z
N MET A 1 -9.15 0.51 -20.96
CA MET A 1 -7.91 -0.30 -20.83
C MET A 1 -7.97 -1.13 -19.55
N LYS A 2 -7.70 -2.44 -19.58
CA LYS A 2 -7.67 -3.28 -18.36
C LYS A 2 -6.44 -2.90 -17.52
N TRP A 3 -6.61 -2.09 -16.47
CA TRP A 3 -5.53 -1.61 -15.58
C TRP A 3 -4.73 -2.74 -14.92
N THR A 4 -5.31 -3.92 -14.81
CA THR A 4 -4.72 -5.15 -14.27
C THR A 4 -3.89 -5.94 -15.28
N ASN A 5 -4.00 -5.62 -16.58
CA ASN A 5 -3.32 -6.34 -17.66
C ASN A 5 -2.08 -5.57 -18.14
N GLN A 6 -1.25 -5.17 -17.18
CA GLN A 6 0.01 -4.44 -17.37
C GLN A 6 1.20 -5.39 -17.15
N PRO A 7 2.42 -5.01 -17.59
CA PRO A 7 3.64 -5.73 -17.26
C PRO A 7 3.82 -5.88 -15.75
N GLU A 8 4.43 -6.97 -15.30
CA GLU A 8 4.65 -7.25 -13.87
C GLU A 8 5.45 -6.15 -13.16
N SER A 9 6.48 -5.62 -13.84
CA SER A 9 7.31 -4.52 -13.34
C SER A 9 6.47 -3.26 -13.06
N VAL A 10 5.57 -2.91 -13.97
CA VAL A 10 4.69 -1.74 -13.84
C VAL A 10 3.67 -1.94 -12.71
N LEU A 11 3.14 -3.15 -12.58
CA LEU A 11 2.22 -3.50 -11.48
C LEU A 11 2.89 -3.41 -10.12
N LEU A 12 4.13 -3.91 -10.00
CA LEU A 12 4.92 -3.79 -8.77
C LEU A 12 5.29 -2.35 -8.46
N GLN A 13 5.72 -1.57 -9.45
CA GLN A 13 6.04 -0.16 -9.26
C GLN A 13 4.81 0.64 -8.76
N ARG A 14 3.64 0.38 -9.34
CA ARG A 14 2.38 0.99 -8.89
C ARG A 14 1.99 0.52 -7.50
N SER A 15 2.13 -0.78 -7.22
CA SER A 15 1.91 -1.35 -5.89
C SER A 15 2.75 -0.61 -4.84
N PHE A 16 4.03 -0.39 -5.14
CA PHE A 16 4.93 0.38 -4.29
C PHE A 16 4.47 1.82 -4.11
N LEU A 17 4.15 2.53 -5.20
CA LEU A 17 3.70 3.93 -5.16
C LEU A 17 2.43 4.11 -4.32
N PHE A 18 1.41 3.28 -4.55
CA PHE A 18 0.18 3.33 -3.76
C PHE A 18 0.44 2.97 -2.30
N GLY A 19 1.23 1.91 -2.08
CA GLY A 19 1.62 1.46 -0.76
C GLY A 19 2.31 2.55 0.05
N ILE A 20 3.45 3.07 -0.44
CA ILE A 20 4.24 4.08 0.27
C ILE A 20 3.46 5.38 0.47
N THR A 21 2.67 5.80 -0.51
CA THR A 21 1.83 7.00 -0.36
C THR A 21 0.80 6.82 0.75
N GLY A 22 0.15 5.65 0.81
CA GLY A 22 -0.77 5.31 1.88
C GLY A 22 -0.08 5.22 3.24
N ILE A 23 1.15 4.70 3.31
CA ILE A 23 1.95 4.66 4.56
C ILE A 23 2.25 6.07 5.04
N VAL A 24 2.80 6.92 4.16
CA VAL A 24 3.15 8.30 4.49
C VAL A 24 1.93 9.09 4.94
N LEU A 25 0.80 8.99 4.22
CA LEU A 25 -0.44 9.66 4.62
C LEU A 25 -0.95 9.17 5.98
N GLY A 26 -0.95 7.85 6.22
CA GLY A 26 -1.34 7.27 7.50
C GLY A 26 -0.44 7.75 8.64
N THR A 27 0.88 7.78 8.43
CA THR A 27 1.84 8.27 9.43
C THR A 27 1.62 9.75 9.74
N ILE A 28 1.40 10.59 8.72
CA ILE A 28 1.12 12.02 8.93
C ILE A 28 -0.16 12.20 9.74
N SER A 29 -1.21 11.43 9.43
CA SER A 29 -2.47 11.46 10.17
C SER A 29 -2.30 11.10 11.64
N LEU A 30 -1.56 10.01 11.90
CA LEU A 30 -1.29 9.51 13.24
C LEU A 30 -0.47 10.53 14.04
N LEU A 31 0.60 11.08 13.44
CA LEU A 31 1.41 12.13 14.05
C LEU A 31 0.58 13.38 14.37
N ASN A 32 -0.26 13.83 13.44
CA ASN A 32 -1.10 15.00 13.67
C ASN A 32 -2.13 14.78 14.80
N SER A 33 -2.64 13.55 14.92
CA SER A 33 -3.60 13.17 15.97
C SER A 33 -2.96 13.17 17.37
N HIS A 34 -1.67 12.84 17.48
CA HIS A 34 -0.94 12.83 18.74
C HIS A 34 -0.29 14.16 19.12
N PHE A 35 0.21 14.92 18.14
CA PHE A 35 0.98 16.14 18.40
C PHE A 35 0.18 17.46 18.21
N ILE A 36 -1.11 17.38 17.81
CA ILE A 36 -2.06 18.50 17.68
C ILE A 36 -1.46 19.70 16.92
N PHE A 37 -0.85 19.46 15.76
CA PHE A 37 -0.31 20.54 14.92
C PHE A 37 -1.38 21.21 14.05
N TYR A 38 -2.48 20.53 13.72
CA TYR A 38 -3.50 21.03 12.81
C TYR A 38 -4.90 20.45 13.11
N GLN A 39 -5.92 21.31 13.31
CA GLN A 39 -7.32 20.89 13.46
C GLN A 39 -7.96 20.63 12.09
N ALA A 40 -7.64 19.48 11.50
CA ALA A 40 -8.31 18.99 10.29
C ALA A 40 -8.96 17.63 10.55
N PRO A 41 -10.08 17.31 9.86
CA PRO A 41 -10.71 16.00 9.97
C PRO A 41 -9.75 14.92 9.43
N MET A 42 -9.08 14.21 10.32
CA MET A 42 -8.12 13.15 9.99
C MET A 42 -8.78 11.82 9.60
N GLY A 43 -10.07 11.64 9.90
CA GLY A 43 -10.84 10.43 9.54
C GLY A 43 -10.84 10.12 8.03
N PRO A 44 -11.17 11.08 7.14
CA PRO A 44 -11.05 10.89 5.70
C PRO A 44 -9.62 10.58 5.24
N LEU A 45 -8.61 11.22 5.84
CA LEU A 45 -7.20 10.98 5.50
C LEU A 45 -6.78 9.55 5.82
N ASN A 46 -7.21 9.04 6.98
CA ASN A 46 -7.03 7.65 7.41
C ASN A 46 -7.70 6.66 6.44
N GLY A 47 -8.95 6.95 6.05
CA GLY A 47 -9.66 6.13 5.07
C GLY A 47 -8.93 6.07 3.73
N VAL A 48 -8.44 7.21 3.22
CA VAL A 48 -7.64 7.28 1.99
C VAL A 48 -6.32 6.52 2.14
N ALA A 49 -5.61 6.68 3.26
CA ALA A 49 -4.36 5.97 3.54
C ALA A 49 -4.56 4.44 3.49
N ILE A 50 -5.59 3.94 4.16
CA ILE A 50 -5.93 2.50 4.18
C ILE A 50 -6.32 2.02 2.77
N LEU A 51 -7.15 2.78 2.05
CA LEU A 51 -7.54 2.43 0.67
C LEU A 51 -6.33 2.33 -0.25
N LEU A 52 -5.39 3.27 -0.18
CA LEU A 52 -4.17 3.23 -0.98
C LEU A 52 -3.31 2.00 -0.65
N GLN A 53 -3.19 1.64 0.62
CA GLN A 53 -2.44 0.44 1.03
C GLN A 53 -3.14 -0.85 0.57
N LEU A 54 -4.47 -0.92 0.63
CA LEU A 54 -5.25 -2.05 0.10
C LEU A 54 -5.09 -2.19 -1.42
N ILE A 55 -5.12 -1.08 -2.16
CA ILE A 55 -4.85 -1.07 -3.60
C ILE A 55 -3.42 -1.56 -3.87
N GLY A 56 -2.43 -1.03 -3.14
CA GLY A 56 -1.04 -1.46 -3.25
C GLY A 56 -0.87 -2.95 -3.00
N LEU A 57 -1.47 -3.47 -1.92
CA LEU A 57 -1.42 -4.87 -1.55
C LEU A 57 -2.09 -5.77 -2.60
N SER A 58 -3.27 -5.37 -3.09
CA SER A 58 -3.99 -6.13 -4.11
C SER A 58 -3.19 -6.28 -5.40
N LEU A 59 -2.43 -5.25 -5.81
CA LEU A 59 -1.57 -5.29 -6.98
C LEU A 59 -0.37 -6.22 -6.78
N ALA A 60 0.26 -6.22 -5.60
CA ALA A 60 1.36 -7.14 -5.28
C ALA A 60 0.88 -8.61 -5.29
N VAL A 61 -0.27 -8.87 -4.68
CA VAL A 61 -0.90 -10.21 -4.70
C VAL A 61 -1.30 -10.64 -6.11
N LEU A 62 -1.78 -9.70 -6.94
CA LEU A 62 -2.10 -9.99 -8.34
C LEU A 62 -0.86 -10.42 -9.12
N VAL A 63 0.28 -9.76 -8.89
CA VAL A 63 1.56 -10.15 -9.49
C VAL A 63 1.97 -11.55 -9.04
N LEU A 64 1.84 -11.89 -7.74
CA LEU A 64 2.11 -13.24 -7.24
C LEU A 64 1.20 -14.33 -7.85
N ARG A 65 -0.02 -13.97 -8.23
CA ARG A 65 -0.97 -14.91 -8.87
C ARG A 65 -0.72 -15.13 -10.37
N LYS A 66 0.11 -14.30 -11.02
CA LYS A 66 0.44 -14.50 -12.43
C LYS A 66 1.31 -15.74 -12.63
N ARG A 67 1.03 -16.48 -13.71
CA ARG A 67 1.84 -17.64 -14.13
C ARG A 67 2.96 -17.17 -15.07
N LYS A 68 4.09 -17.88 -15.07
CA LYS A 68 5.28 -17.61 -15.92
C LYS A 68 6.01 -16.30 -15.58
N ILE A 69 6.15 -15.99 -14.30
CA ILE A 69 6.89 -14.82 -13.79
C ILE A 69 8.30 -15.22 -13.35
N SER A 70 9.27 -14.30 -13.44
CA SER A 70 10.65 -14.60 -13.02
C SER A 70 10.75 -14.78 -11.50
N THR A 71 11.69 -15.61 -11.05
CA THR A 71 11.95 -15.84 -9.61
C THR A 71 12.24 -14.54 -8.86
N GLU A 72 13.02 -13.64 -9.47
CA GLU A 72 13.32 -12.31 -8.93
C GLU A 72 12.04 -11.47 -8.73
N THR A 73 11.11 -11.51 -9.68
CA THR A 73 9.83 -10.77 -9.60
C THR A 73 8.95 -11.35 -8.50
N VAL A 74 8.96 -12.67 -8.31
CA VAL A 74 8.25 -13.34 -7.20
C VAL A 74 8.78 -12.89 -5.86
N GLU A 75 10.10 -12.87 -5.67
CA GLU A 75 10.72 -12.44 -4.42
C GLU A 75 10.38 -10.99 -4.08
N LYS A 76 10.53 -10.08 -5.05
CA LYS A 76 10.13 -8.67 -4.90
C LYS A 76 8.65 -8.54 -4.52
N ALA A 77 7.76 -9.29 -5.18
CA ALA A 77 6.34 -9.27 -4.88
C ALA A 77 6.00 -9.83 -3.49
N LYS A 78 6.71 -10.87 -3.02
CA LYS A 78 6.56 -11.41 -1.66
C LYS A 78 6.97 -10.39 -0.60
N VAL A 79 8.15 -9.79 -0.77
CA VAL A 79 8.66 -8.76 0.15
C VAL A 79 7.71 -7.57 0.18
N MET A 80 7.25 -7.10 -0.98
CA MET A 80 6.29 -5.99 -1.05
C MET A 80 4.97 -6.33 -0.36
N THR A 81 4.44 -7.52 -0.58
CA THR A 81 3.21 -7.99 0.07
C THR A 81 3.37 -8.03 1.58
N LEU A 82 4.52 -8.51 2.07
CA LEU A 82 4.81 -8.57 3.51
C LEU A 82 4.89 -7.17 4.13
N ILE A 83 5.63 -6.24 3.52
CA ILE A 83 5.75 -4.87 4.02
C ILE A 83 4.38 -4.18 4.05
N LEU A 84 3.61 -4.29 2.97
CA LEU A 84 2.29 -3.66 2.88
C LEU A 84 1.28 -4.29 3.84
N ALA A 85 1.30 -5.61 4.03
CA ALA A 85 0.42 -6.29 4.97
C ALA A 85 0.74 -5.91 6.42
N VAL A 86 2.02 -5.92 6.81
CA VAL A 86 2.46 -5.51 8.16
C VAL A 86 2.09 -4.04 8.40
N SER A 87 2.36 -3.17 7.44
CA SER A 87 2.02 -1.75 7.58
C SER A 87 0.52 -1.51 7.66
N LEU A 88 -0.28 -2.21 6.85
CA LEU A 88 -1.73 -2.11 6.88
C LEU A 88 -2.28 -2.55 8.24
N LEU A 89 -1.79 -3.67 8.78
CA LEU A 89 -2.17 -4.14 10.11
C LEU A 89 -1.80 -3.11 11.18
N PHE A 90 -0.61 -2.52 11.12
CA PHE A 90 -0.21 -1.46 12.03
C PHE A 90 -1.21 -0.30 12.02
N PHE A 91 -1.59 0.22 10.84
CA PHE A 91 -2.53 1.35 10.77
C PHE A 91 -3.95 0.98 11.19
N ILE A 92 -4.44 -0.21 10.86
CA ILE A 92 -5.76 -0.70 11.32
C ILE A 92 -5.82 -0.79 12.84
N LEU A 93 -4.72 -1.17 13.50
CA LEU A 93 -4.66 -1.31 14.95
C LEU A 93 -4.35 0.00 15.69
N SER A 94 -3.80 1.00 14.99
CA SER A 94 -3.31 2.23 15.62
C SER A 94 -4.22 3.45 15.41
N ILE A 95 -5.10 3.42 14.40
CA ILE A 95 -6.12 4.45 14.12
C ILE A 95 -7.40 4.12 14.88
#